data_AF-A0A376TEG8-F1
#
_entry.id   AF-A0A376TEG8-F1
#
_cell.length_a   1.000
_cell.length_b   1.000
_cell.length_c   1.000
_cell.angle_alpha   90.00
_cell.angle_beta   90.00
_cell.angle_gamma   90.00
#
_symmetry.space_group_name_H-M   'P 1'
#
loop_
_entity.id
_entity.type
_entity.pdbx_description
1 polymer ?
#
loop_
_entity_poly.entity_id
_entity_poly.type
_entity_poly.pdbx_seq_one_letter_code
_entity_poly.pdbx_strand_id
1 'polypeptide(L)' 'MSKQVTLMTDAIPYQEFAKLIGKSTGAVRRMIDKGKLPVIDMTDPQSASGRGR' A
#
# COMPACT_ATOMS: atom_id res chain seq x y z
N MET A 1 -15.02 -22.11 -18.90
CA MET A 1 -15.08 -20.72 -18.39
C MET A 1 -14.14 -20.64 -17.19
N SER A 2 -12.99 -19.98 -17.36
CA SER A 2 -12.04 -19.75 -16.27
C SER A 2 -12.72 -18.87 -15.22
N LYS A 3 -12.78 -19.31 -13.96
CA LYS A 3 -13.27 -18.47 -12.85
C LYS A 3 -12.35 -17.26 -12.78
N GLN A 4 -12.83 -16.13 -13.27
CA GLN A 4 -12.11 -14.87 -13.15
C GLN A 4 -12.14 -14.53 -11.67
N VAL A 5 -10.97 -14.62 -11.03
CA VAL A 5 -10.80 -14.14 -9.66
C VAL A 5 -10.84 -12.62 -9.74
N THR A 6 -12.04 -12.06 -9.67
CA THR A 6 -12.23 -10.62 -9.46
C THR A 6 -11.82 -10.34 -8.02
N LEU A 7 -10.63 -9.75 -7.84
CA LEU A 7 -10.26 -9.12 -6.58
C LEU A 7 -11.30 -8.03 -6.29
N MET A 8 -11.91 -8.05 -5.11
CA MET A 8 -12.93 -7.06 -4.73
C MET A 8 -12.33 -5.64 -4.57
N THR A 9 -11.01 -5.56 -4.41
CA THR A 9 -10.23 -4.31 -4.38
C THR A 9 -8.82 -4.57 -4.89
N ASP A 10 -8.26 -3.62 -5.63
CA ASP A 10 -6.90 -3.68 -6.17
C ASP A 10 -5.84 -3.12 -5.21
N ALA A 11 -6.28 -2.40 -4.15
CA ALA A 11 -5.41 -1.83 -3.14
C ALA A 11 -5.90 -2.13 -1.72
N ILE A 12 -4.95 -2.29 -0.80
CA ILE A 12 -5.20 -2.51 0.62
C ILE A 12 -4.25 -1.66 1.47
N PRO A 13 -4.59 -1.32 2.72
CA PRO A 13 -3.68 -0.68 3.64
C PRO A 13 -2.42 -1.53 3.85
N TYR A 14 -1.25 -0.88 3.96
CA TYR A 14 0.04 -1.59 4.07
C TYR A 14 0.14 -2.45 5.34
N GLN A 15 -0.65 -2.16 6.37
CA GLN A 15 -0.79 -2.97 7.58
C GLN A 15 -1.45 -4.31 7.28
N GLU A 16 -2.46 -4.33 6.42
CA GLU A 16 -3.13 -5.57 6.01
C GLU A 16 -2.23 -6.37 5.06
N PHE A 17 -1.55 -5.68 4.15
CA PHE A 17 -0.51 -6.29 3.31
C PHE A 17 0.58 -6.95 4.18
N ALA A 18 1.00 -6.32 5.28
CA ALA A 18 1.97 -6.87 6.20
C ALA A 18 1.52 -8.22 6.80
N LYS A 19 0.23 -8.35 7.18
CA LYS A 19 -0.34 -9.62 7.66
C LYS A 19 -0.31 -10.69 6.58
N LEU A 20 -0.72 -10.35 5.34
CA LEU A 20 -0.75 -11.29 4.22
C LEU A 20 0.62 -11.88 3.90
N ILE A 21 1.69 -11.10 4.04
CA ILE A 21 3.07 -11.55 3.76
C ILE A 21 3.83 -12.03 5.01
N GLY A 22 3.18 -12.08 6.18
CA GLY A 22 3.80 -12.51 7.43
C GLY A 22 4.96 -11.63 7.90
N LYS A 23 4.91 -10.32 7.65
CA LYS A 23 5.94 -9.35 8.10
C LYS A 23 5.35 -8.40 9.13
N SER A 24 6.22 -7.83 9.98
CA SER A 24 5.80 -6.75 10.87
C SER A 24 5.48 -5.48 10.08
N THR A 25 4.51 -4.70 10.57
CA THR A 25 4.11 -3.42 9.98
C THR A 25 5.30 -2.47 9.80
N GLY A 26 6.25 -2.46 10.75
CA GLY A 26 7.46 -1.65 10.66
C GLY A 26 8.42 -2.10 9.57
N ALA A 27 8.56 -3.41 9.33
CA ALA A 27 9.38 -3.93 8.24
C ALA A 27 8.80 -3.54 6.87
N VAL A 28 7.47 -3.63 6.71
CA VAL A 28 6.79 -3.20 5.48
C VAL A 28 6.92 -1.70 5.27
N ARG A 29 6.77 -0.87 6.32
CA ARG A 29 7.03 0.57 6.22
C ARG A 29 8.45 0.87 5.71
N ARG A 30 9.48 0.20 6.25
CA ARG A 30 10.85 0.34 5.74
C ARG A 30 11.02 -0.12 4.29
N MET A 31 10.17 -1.02 3.80
CA MET A 31 10.18 -1.41 2.38
C MET A 31 9.58 -0.31 1.51
N ILE A 32 8.52 0.36 1.98
CA ILE A 32 7.94 1.55 1.34
C ILE A 32 8.96 2.68 1.28
N ASP A 33 9.60 3.01 2.41
CA ASP A 33 10.61 4.07 2.49
C ASP A 33 11.81 3.81 1.56
N LYS A 34 12.13 2.53 1.30
CA LYS A 34 13.18 2.09 0.37
C LYS A 34 12.71 1.94 -1.08
N GLY A 35 11.47 2.28 -1.40
CA GLY A 35 10.91 2.21 -2.76
C GLY A 35 10.75 0.79 -3.31
N LYS A 36 10.55 -0.22 -2.46
CA LYS A 36 10.47 -1.63 -2.87
C LYS A 36 9.07 -2.12 -3.20
N LEU A 37 8.04 -1.30 -2.93
CA LEU A 37 6.64 -1.68 -3.09
C LEU A 37 5.91 -0.59 -3.91
N PRO A 38 4.96 -0.97 -4.77
CA PRO A 38 4.02 -0.01 -5.35
C PRO A 38 3.09 0.50 -4.24
N VAL A 39 3.02 1.81 -4.05
CA VAL A 39 2.24 2.46 -2.99
C VAL A 39 1.41 3.59 -3.58
N ILE A 40 0.16 3.68 -3.13
CA ILE A 40 -0.73 4.81 -3.39
C ILE A 40 -0.78 5.63 -2.10
N ASP A 41 -0.24 6.85 -2.14
CA ASP A 41 -0.28 7.75 -0.98
C ASP A 41 -1.65 8.42 -0.89
N MET A 42 -2.44 8.02 0.10
CA MET A 42 -3.75 8.61 0.38
C MET A 42 -3.60 9.66 1.48
N THR A 43 -3.53 10.92 1.07
CA THR A 43 -3.27 12.07 1.94
C THR A 43 -4.42 13.07 1.87
N ASP A 44 -4.70 13.78 2.97
CA ASP A 44 -5.68 14.86 3.00
C ASP A 44 -5.29 15.97 2.00
N PRO A 45 -6.17 16.36 1.06
CA PRO A 45 -5.92 17.44 0.11
C PRO A 45 -5.57 18.79 0.75
N GLN A 46 -6.01 19.03 1.99
CA GLN A 46 -5.73 20.26 2.74
C GLN A 46 -4.36 20.23 3.44
N SER A 47 -3.74 19.06 3.56
CA SER A 47 -2.40 18.95 4.15
C SER A 47 -1.34 19.40 3.13
N ALA A 48 -0.55 20.40 3.51
CA ALA A 48 0.36 21.13 2.61
C ALA A 48 1.54 20.29 2.07
N SER A 49 1.66 19.02 2.44
CA SER A 49 2.75 18.11 2.02
C SER A 49 2.64 17.61 0.57
N GLY A 50 1.60 17.99 -0.18
CA GLY A 50 1.26 17.40 -1.49
C GLY A 50 1.57 18.23 -2.75
N ARG A 51 2.40 19.29 -2.71
CA ARG A 51 2.85 19.99 -3.93
C ARG A 51 4.37 19.89 -4.09
N GLY A 52 4.82 18.90 -4.84
CA GLY A 52 6.21 18.83 -5.33
C GLY A 52 6.89 17.49 -5.09
N ARG A 53 6.57 16.49 -5.92
CA ARG A 53 7.55 15.53 -6.41
C ARG A 53 7.47 15.52 -7.92
#